data_AF-A0A6B3LAL9-F1
#
_entry.id   AF-A0A6B3LAL9-F1
#
_cell.length_a   1.000
_cell.length_b   1.000
_cell.length_c   1.000
_cell.angle_alpha   90.00
_cell.angle_beta   90.00
_cell.angle_gamma   90.00
#
_symmetry.space_group_name_H-M   'P 1'
#
loop_
_entity.id
_entity.type
_entity.pdbx_description
1 polymer ?
#
loop_
_entity_poly.entity_id
_entity_poly.type
_entity_poly.pdbx_seq_one_letter_code
_entity_poly.pdbx_strand_id
1 'polypeptide(L)'
;MFSSDFEGNDLGGSSANSSFVDPDLRDKQKTVARKTLDALITRKHLSFDEAEQIQSAYLSELDGMASVEVFETIVRLSTTSPRDIPQFIRQLGDAVSKTLERNVPYVPLAGRLQKPSAFYERHDSVKPLCKALLTPILYAEESEVIGIGSINPKAAFVASELVANAVSATEPVKPFMSVVRVDYDTWKTLLEKQFGL
;
A
#
# COMPACT_ATOMS: atom_id res chain seq x y z
N MET A 1 17.46 20.57 -52.96
CA MET A 1 16.05 20.13 -53.09
C MET A 1 15.95 18.86 -52.26
N PHE A 2 15.18 18.95 -51.17
CA PHE A 2 14.76 17.91 -50.22
C PHE A 2 15.80 17.22 -49.32
N SER A 3 15.87 17.78 -48.09
CA SER A 3 16.07 17.07 -46.84
C SER A 3 14.99 15.98 -46.69
N SER A 4 15.35 14.81 -46.18
CA SER A 4 14.41 13.85 -45.63
C SER A 4 14.93 13.39 -44.28
N ASP A 5 14.56 14.19 -43.27
CA ASP A 5 14.60 13.84 -41.87
C ASP A 5 13.69 12.63 -41.64
N PHE A 6 14.28 11.50 -41.26
CA PHE A 6 13.55 10.37 -40.71
C PHE A 6 13.50 10.57 -39.20
N GLU A 7 12.41 11.17 -38.73
CA GLU A 7 12.08 11.26 -37.30
C GLU A 7 11.92 9.84 -36.74
N GLY A 8 12.95 9.39 -36.03
CA GLY A 8 12.86 8.25 -35.12
C GLY A 8 12.00 8.63 -33.93
N ASN A 9 10.70 8.38 -34.07
CA ASN A 9 9.72 8.50 -33.00
C ASN A 9 9.81 7.23 -32.14
N ASP A 10 10.68 7.22 -31.13
CA ASP A 10 10.81 6.10 -30.19
C ASP A 10 10.39 6.53 -28.77
N LEU A 11 9.09 6.36 -28.54
CA LEU A 11 8.46 5.83 -27.32
C LEU A 11 9.12 6.22 -26.00
N GLY A 12 8.68 7.37 -25.47
CA GLY A 12 8.76 7.71 -24.06
C GLY A 12 7.97 6.70 -23.21
N GLY A 13 8.59 5.57 -22.90
CA GLY A 13 8.15 4.61 -21.89
C GLY A 13 8.51 5.10 -20.49
N SER A 14 7.51 5.68 -19.80
CA SER A 14 7.35 5.63 -18.33
C SER A 14 8.62 5.67 -17.46
N SER A 15 9.27 6.83 -17.36
CA SER A 15 10.27 7.12 -16.31
C SER A 15 9.67 7.81 -15.07
N ALA A 16 8.34 7.95 -14.99
CA ALA A 16 7.67 8.78 -14.00
C ALA A 16 7.53 8.16 -12.59
N ASN A 17 7.90 6.88 -12.40
CA ASN A 17 7.79 6.20 -11.10
C ASN A 17 9.11 6.12 -10.31
N SER A 18 10.23 6.65 -10.84
CA SER A 18 11.55 6.54 -10.20
C SER A 18 11.98 7.80 -9.44
N SER A 19 11.09 8.78 -9.21
CA SER A 19 11.41 9.88 -8.32
C SER A 19 11.69 9.29 -6.93
N PHE A 20 12.95 9.38 -6.48
CA PHE A 20 13.45 8.89 -5.21
C PHE A 20 12.38 9.03 -4.11
N VAL A 21 11.84 7.90 -3.68
CA VAL A 21 10.94 7.86 -2.52
C VAL A 21 11.74 8.39 -1.34
N ASP A 22 11.13 9.30 -0.57
CA ASP A 22 11.68 9.82 0.68
C ASP A 22 12.36 8.69 1.47
N PRO A 23 13.66 8.82 1.84
CA PRO A 23 14.37 7.80 2.59
C PRO A 23 13.64 7.32 3.85
N ASP A 24 12.94 8.23 4.57
CA ASP A 24 12.15 7.82 5.74
C ASP A 24 10.98 6.92 5.32
N LEU A 25 10.26 7.26 4.25
CA LEU A 25 9.19 6.41 3.72
C LEU A 25 9.70 5.05 3.27
N ARG A 26 10.89 5.01 2.67
CA ARG A 26 11.51 3.74 2.29
C ARG A 26 11.78 2.86 3.50
N ASP A 27 12.25 3.44 4.60
CA ASP A 27 12.47 2.71 5.84
C ASP A 27 11.16 2.28 6.51
N LYS A 28 10.07 3.05 6.37
CA LYS A 28 8.73 2.60 6.77
C LYS A 28 8.27 1.40 5.96
N GLN A 29 8.43 1.41 4.63
CA GLN A 29 8.08 0.29 3.75
C GLN A 29 8.82 -0.99 4.16
N LYS A 30 10.15 -0.92 4.34
CA LYS A 30 10.97 -2.04 4.84
C LYS A 30 10.49 -2.54 6.20
N THR A 31 10.20 -1.62 7.11
CA THR A 31 9.72 -1.95 8.46
C THR A 31 8.36 -2.65 8.42
N VAL A 32 7.44 -2.18 7.58
CA VAL A 32 6.12 -2.79 7.37
C VAL A 32 6.27 -4.20 6.81
N ALA A 33 7.09 -4.39 5.77
CA ALA A 33 7.35 -5.71 5.20
C ALA A 33 7.89 -6.69 6.25
N ARG A 34 8.96 -6.30 6.98
CA ARG A 34 9.53 -7.13 8.06
C ARG A 34 8.49 -7.50 9.11
N LYS A 35 7.75 -6.52 9.65
CA LYS A 35 6.70 -6.77 10.66
C LYS A 35 5.55 -7.65 10.14
N THR A 36 5.29 -7.61 8.84
CA THR A 36 4.28 -8.45 8.18
C THR A 36 4.78 -9.89 8.12
N LEU A 37 6.03 -10.11 7.70
CA LEU A 37 6.64 -11.43 7.65
C LEU A 37 6.78 -12.05 9.05
N ASP A 38 7.23 -11.28 10.05
CA ASP A 38 7.28 -11.72 11.45
C ASP A 38 5.91 -12.19 11.97
N ALA A 39 4.85 -11.47 11.58
CA ALA A 39 3.49 -11.85 11.93
C ALA A 39 3.08 -13.17 11.26
N LEU A 40 3.43 -13.37 9.99
CA LEU A 40 3.15 -14.62 9.28
C LEU A 40 3.93 -15.81 9.85
N ILE A 41 5.19 -15.62 10.25
CA ILE A 41 5.99 -16.62 10.98
C ILE A 41 5.29 -16.97 12.31
N THR A 42 4.92 -15.96 13.10
CA THR A 42 4.23 -16.15 14.39
C THR A 42 2.94 -16.95 14.24
N ARG A 43 2.24 -16.77 13.11
CA ARG A 43 1.01 -17.49 12.79
C ARG A 43 1.22 -18.81 12.05
N LYS A 44 2.47 -19.23 11.84
CA LYS A 44 2.88 -20.46 11.15
C LYS A 44 2.41 -20.53 9.69
N HIS A 45 2.29 -19.38 9.03
CA HIS A 45 2.02 -19.28 7.60
C HIS A 45 3.29 -19.30 6.76
N LEU A 46 4.43 -18.97 7.36
CA LEU A 46 5.76 -19.01 6.75
C LEU A 46 6.75 -19.61 7.75
N SER A 47 7.74 -20.33 7.25
CA SER A 47 8.99 -20.61 7.95
C SER A 47 9.90 -19.38 7.93
N PHE A 48 10.97 -19.44 8.73
CA PHE A 48 11.98 -18.37 8.76
C PHE A 48 12.70 -18.26 7.40
N ASP A 49 13.11 -19.38 6.82
CA ASP A 49 13.82 -19.41 5.54
C ASP A 49 12.96 -18.87 4.39
N GLU A 50 11.67 -19.22 4.35
CA GLU A 50 10.73 -18.64 3.37
C GLU A 50 10.62 -17.13 3.54
N ALA A 51 10.48 -16.65 4.77
CA ALA A 51 10.39 -15.23 5.06
C ALA A 51 11.67 -14.47 4.66
N GLU A 52 12.86 -15.02 4.86
CA GLU A 52 14.11 -14.41 4.40
C GLU A 52 14.16 -14.32 2.86
N GLN A 53 13.75 -15.36 2.15
CA GLN A 53 13.67 -15.35 0.68
C GLN A 53 12.68 -14.29 0.19
N ILE A 54 11.49 -14.23 0.79
CA ILE A 54 10.48 -13.21 0.46
C ILE A 54 11.00 -11.81 0.77
N GLN A 55 11.66 -11.60 1.91
CA GLN A 55 12.22 -10.30 2.29
C GLN A 55 13.29 -9.85 1.28
N SER A 56 14.16 -10.76 0.84
CA SER A 56 15.17 -10.46 -0.17
C SER A 56 14.53 -10.06 -1.52
N ALA A 57 13.55 -10.83 -1.99
CA ALA A 57 12.82 -10.51 -3.22
C ALA A 57 12.08 -9.18 -3.12
N TYR A 58 11.40 -8.93 -2.01
CA TYR A 58 10.71 -7.67 -1.73
C TYR A 58 11.66 -6.48 -1.79
N LEU A 59 12.84 -6.58 -1.15
CA LEU A 59 13.83 -5.50 -1.16
C LEU A 59 14.38 -5.24 -2.56
N SER A 60 14.61 -6.31 -3.35
CA SER A 60 15.04 -6.18 -4.74
C SER A 60 13.98 -5.50 -5.62
N GLU A 61 12.71 -5.83 -5.44
CA GLU A 61 11.60 -5.17 -6.15
C GLU A 61 11.49 -3.69 -5.73
N LEU A 62 11.61 -3.43 -4.43
CA LEU A 62 11.46 -2.10 -3.85
C LEU A 62 12.54 -1.12 -4.30
N ASP A 63 13.75 -1.61 -4.61
CA ASP A 63 14.85 -0.78 -5.12
C ASP A 63 14.51 -0.14 -6.47
N GLY A 64 13.78 -0.86 -7.33
CA GLY A 64 13.35 -0.38 -8.65
C GLY A 64 11.97 0.29 -8.69
N MET A 65 11.23 0.34 -7.58
CA MET A 65 9.82 0.75 -7.56
C MET A 65 9.51 1.76 -6.45
N ALA A 66 8.56 2.67 -6.71
CA ALA A 66 8.09 3.60 -5.69
C ALA A 66 7.37 2.89 -4.52
N SER A 67 6.64 1.82 -4.83
CA SER A 67 5.80 1.09 -3.89
C SER A 67 5.73 -0.38 -4.29
N VAL A 68 5.86 -1.27 -3.31
CA VAL A 68 5.73 -2.73 -3.45
C VAL A 68 4.93 -3.23 -2.27
N GLU A 69 4.02 -4.17 -2.51
CA GLU A 69 3.31 -4.87 -1.45
C GLU A 69 3.84 -6.30 -1.25
N VAL A 70 4.19 -6.60 0.00
CA VAL A 70 4.80 -7.88 0.41
C VAL A 70 3.87 -9.08 0.17
N PHE A 71 2.55 -8.95 0.33
CA PHE A 71 1.63 -10.04 -0.02
C PHE A 71 1.64 -10.36 -1.50
N GLU A 72 1.82 -9.38 -2.37
CA GLU A 72 1.98 -9.66 -3.80
C GLU A 72 3.33 -10.29 -4.11
N THR A 73 4.40 -9.91 -3.40
CA THR A 73 5.70 -10.60 -3.49
C THR A 73 5.55 -12.07 -3.09
N ILE A 74 4.82 -12.37 -2.01
CA ILE A 74 4.52 -13.75 -1.58
C ILE A 74 3.78 -14.51 -2.69
N VAL A 75 2.75 -13.90 -3.28
CA VAL A 75 1.98 -14.49 -4.38
C VAL A 75 2.85 -14.76 -5.60
N ARG A 76 3.76 -13.85 -5.96
CA ARG A 76 4.68 -14.04 -7.09
C ARG A 76 5.65 -15.20 -6.88
N LEU A 77 6.06 -15.44 -5.64
CA LEU A 77 6.98 -16.52 -5.28
C LEU A 77 6.26 -17.85 -5.02
N SER A 78 4.95 -17.84 -4.83
CA SER A 78 4.17 -19.06 -4.62
C SER A 78 3.71 -19.69 -5.93
N THR A 79 3.23 -20.94 -5.86
CA THR A 79 2.58 -21.63 -6.99
C THR A 79 1.07 -21.35 -7.05
N THR A 80 0.61 -20.26 -6.42
CA THR A 80 -0.82 -19.94 -6.30
C THR A 80 -1.40 -19.63 -7.67
N SER A 81 -2.49 -20.32 -8.04
CA SER A 81 -3.23 -20.04 -9.26
C SER A 81 -3.78 -18.60 -9.24
N PRO A 82 -3.79 -17.88 -10.37
CA PRO A 82 -4.35 -16.53 -10.44
C PRO A 82 -5.78 -16.40 -9.91
N ARG A 83 -6.59 -17.46 -10.04
CA ARG A 83 -7.98 -17.50 -9.56
C ARG A 83 -8.08 -17.52 -8.03
N ASP A 84 -7.03 -18.01 -7.36
CA ASP A 84 -7.01 -18.21 -5.91
C ASP A 84 -6.31 -17.05 -5.17
N ILE A 85 -5.67 -16.12 -5.90
CA ILE A 85 -4.96 -14.97 -5.33
C ILE A 85 -5.83 -14.17 -4.35
N PRO A 86 -7.08 -13.78 -4.66
CA PRO A 86 -7.89 -12.99 -3.73
C PRO A 86 -8.13 -13.71 -2.40
N GLN A 87 -8.40 -15.02 -2.44
CA GLN A 87 -8.60 -15.82 -1.24
C GLN A 87 -7.30 -15.98 -0.45
N PHE A 88 -6.18 -16.21 -1.14
CA PHE A 88 -4.87 -16.39 -0.51
C PHE A 88 -4.43 -15.11 0.20
N ILE A 89 -4.53 -13.95 -0.46
CA ILE A 89 -4.23 -12.64 0.15
C ILE A 89 -5.14 -12.38 1.36
N ARG A 90 -6.43 -12.73 1.27
CA ARG A 90 -7.35 -12.59 2.40
C ARG A 90 -6.90 -13.43 3.61
N GLN A 91 -6.45 -14.66 3.38
CA GLN A 91 -5.92 -15.52 4.45
C GLN A 91 -4.65 -14.94 5.08
N LEU A 92 -3.73 -14.39 4.29
CA LEU A 92 -2.54 -13.69 4.81
C LEU A 92 -2.95 -12.48 5.64
N GLY A 93 -3.86 -11.64 5.14
CA GLY A 93 -4.38 -10.49 5.87
C GLY A 93 -5.08 -10.86 7.18
N ASP A 94 -5.89 -11.93 7.18
CA ASP A 94 -6.51 -12.48 8.39
C ASP A 94 -5.45 -12.95 9.40
N ALA A 95 -4.43 -13.67 8.95
CA ALA A 95 -3.34 -14.12 9.80
C ALA A 95 -2.61 -12.95 10.46
N VAL A 96 -2.20 -11.95 9.67
CA VAL A 96 -1.51 -10.77 10.19
C VAL A 96 -2.40 -9.98 11.15
N SER A 97 -3.70 -9.84 10.85
CA SER A 97 -4.63 -9.13 11.74
C SER A 97 -4.73 -9.73 13.15
N LYS A 98 -4.57 -11.05 13.29
CA LYS A 98 -4.61 -11.77 14.57
C LYS A 98 -3.36 -11.53 15.44
N THR A 99 -2.35 -10.83 14.92
CA THR A 99 -1.15 -10.43 15.66
C THR A 99 -1.21 -9.00 16.17
N LEU A 100 -2.30 -8.29 15.90
CA LEU A 100 -2.50 -6.91 16.28
C LEU A 100 -3.32 -6.84 17.56
N GLU A 101 -2.99 -5.89 18.43
CA GLU A 101 -3.73 -5.67 19.68
C GLU A 101 -5.17 -5.25 19.43
N ARG A 102 -5.39 -4.49 18.35
CA ARG A 102 -6.71 -4.03 17.92
C ARG A 102 -7.18 -4.85 16.73
N ASN A 103 -8.44 -5.29 16.81
CA ASN A 103 -9.09 -5.94 15.69
C ASN A 103 -9.18 -4.97 14.50
N VAL A 104 -8.71 -5.39 13.34
CA VAL A 104 -8.83 -4.64 12.09
C VAL A 104 -9.98 -5.23 11.29
N PRO A 105 -11.16 -4.58 11.27
CA PRO A 105 -12.34 -5.12 10.62
C PRO A 105 -12.11 -5.25 9.12
N TYR A 106 -12.79 -6.22 8.51
CA TYR A 106 -12.76 -6.44 7.06
C TYR A 106 -14.00 -5.82 6.41
N VAL A 107 -13.79 -4.97 5.39
CA VAL A 107 -14.83 -4.19 4.71
C VAL A 107 -14.81 -4.53 3.21
N PRO A 108 -15.69 -5.42 2.73
CA PRO A 108 -15.67 -5.93 1.35
C PRO A 108 -16.28 -4.97 0.30
N LEU A 109 -16.73 -3.77 0.69
CA LEU A 109 -17.46 -2.85 -0.20
C LEU A 109 -16.81 -1.46 -0.31
N ALA A 110 -15.58 -1.31 0.17
CA ALA A 110 -14.89 -0.03 0.17
C ALA A 110 -14.59 0.52 -1.23
N GLY A 111 -14.55 -0.33 -2.27
CA GLY A 111 -14.23 0.07 -3.64
C GLY A 111 -15.26 1.02 -4.29
N ARG A 112 -16.47 1.09 -3.73
CA ARG A 112 -17.52 2.01 -4.18
C ARG A 112 -17.35 3.43 -3.65
N LEU A 113 -16.49 3.63 -2.65
CA LEU A 113 -16.29 4.93 -2.03
C LEU A 113 -15.62 5.89 -3.01
N GLN A 114 -16.04 7.15 -2.97
CA GLN A 114 -15.45 8.19 -3.82
C GLN A 114 -14.02 8.50 -3.36
N LYS A 115 -13.19 8.92 -4.32
CA LYS A 115 -11.84 9.39 -3.98
C LYS A 115 -12.00 10.67 -3.15
N PRO A 116 -11.39 10.76 -1.95
CA PRO A 116 -11.49 11.95 -1.11
C PRO A 116 -10.56 13.06 -1.64
N SER A 117 -10.83 13.57 -2.85
CA SER A 117 -9.95 14.52 -3.55
C SER A 117 -9.71 15.80 -2.75
N ALA A 118 -10.78 16.39 -2.19
CA ALA A 118 -10.68 17.61 -1.38
C ALA A 118 -9.79 17.43 -0.14
N PHE A 119 -9.80 16.23 0.47
CA PHE A 119 -8.91 15.91 1.59
C PHE A 119 -7.44 15.85 1.14
N TYR A 120 -7.15 15.19 0.02
CA TYR A 120 -5.80 15.14 -0.54
C TYR A 120 -5.30 16.51 -1.03
N GLU A 121 -6.19 17.38 -1.51
CA GLU A 121 -5.84 18.75 -1.91
C GLU A 121 -5.52 19.64 -0.70
N ARG A 122 -6.25 19.44 0.42
CA ARG A 122 -5.98 20.15 1.68
C ARG A 122 -4.69 19.66 2.36
N HIS A 123 -4.43 18.35 2.29
CA HIS A 123 -3.30 17.67 2.95
C HIS A 123 -2.41 16.99 1.90
N ASP A 124 -1.73 17.79 1.08
CA ASP A 124 -0.98 17.34 -0.10
C ASP A 124 0.10 16.28 0.20
N SER A 125 0.72 16.36 1.38
CA SER A 125 1.70 15.39 1.88
C SER A 125 1.12 14.00 2.13
N VAL A 126 -0.20 13.85 2.33
CA VAL A 126 -0.83 12.57 2.67
C VAL A 126 -0.85 11.60 1.47
N LYS A 127 -1.08 12.12 0.26
CA LYS A 127 -1.20 11.25 -0.92
C LYS A 127 0.10 10.47 -1.22
N PRO A 128 1.30 11.08 -1.21
CA PRO A 128 2.56 10.36 -1.32
C PRO A 128 2.74 9.28 -0.24
N LEU A 129 2.42 9.57 1.03
CA LEU A 129 2.53 8.60 2.14
C LEU A 129 1.65 7.36 1.88
N CYS A 130 0.38 7.60 1.54
CA CYS A 130 -0.58 6.54 1.23
C CYS A 130 -0.18 5.75 -0.02
N LYS A 131 0.35 6.40 -1.05
CA LYS A 131 0.83 5.74 -2.27
C LYS A 131 2.03 4.84 -1.96
N ALA A 132 2.99 5.31 -1.18
CA ALA A 132 4.18 4.53 -0.81
C ALA A 132 3.81 3.25 -0.03
N LEU A 133 2.84 3.33 0.88
CA LEU A 133 2.39 2.18 1.69
C LEU A 133 1.22 1.40 1.07
N LEU A 134 0.74 1.80 -0.12
CA LEU A 134 -0.40 1.19 -0.81
C LEU A 134 -1.66 1.11 0.07
N THR A 135 -1.95 2.21 0.75
CA THR A 135 -3.01 2.36 1.76
C THR A 135 -3.94 3.52 1.40
N PRO A 136 -4.93 3.31 0.52
CA PRO A 136 -5.89 4.35 0.13
C PRO A 136 -6.69 4.91 1.31
N ILE A 137 -7.00 6.21 1.27
CA ILE A 137 -8.00 6.81 2.17
C ILE A 137 -9.38 6.40 1.65
N LEU A 138 -10.18 5.76 2.51
CA LEU A 138 -11.52 5.29 2.17
C LEU A 138 -12.57 6.38 2.31
N TYR A 139 -12.46 7.18 3.36
CA TYR A 139 -13.31 8.33 3.63
C TYR A 139 -12.54 9.31 4.51
N ALA A 140 -12.92 10.59 4.43
CA ALA A 140 -12.42 11.63 5.30
C ALA A 140 -13.58 12.60 5.56
N GLU A 141 -14.05 12.63 6.82
CA GLU A 141 -14.98 13.65 7.28
C GLU A 141 -14.13 14.81 7.78
N GLU A 142 -13.96 15.78 6.89
CA GLU A 142 -13.04 16.90 7.03
C GLU A 142 -11.61 16.45 7.43
N SER A 143 -11.12 16.96 8.56
CA SER A 143 -9.80 16.64 9.14
C SER A 143 -9.93 15.89 10.46
N GLU A 144 -11.13 15.44 10.83
CA GLU A 144 -11.42 14.89 12.16
C GLU A 144 -11.57 13.38 12.17
N VAL A 145 -12.13 12.78 11.12
CA VAL A 145 -12.39 11.33 11.06
C VAL A 145 -11.93 10.78 9.72
N ILE A 146 -10.92 9.92 9.72
CA ILE A 146 -10.26 9.43 8.51
C ILE A 146 -10.25 7.90 8.50
N GLY A 147 -10.70 7.31 7.41
CA GLY A 147 -10.65 5.87 7.16
C GLY A 147 -9.51 5.48 6.23
N ILE A 148 -8.68 4.53 6.63
CA ILE A 148 -7.61 3.93 5.81
C ILE A 148 -7.87 2.46 5.58
N GLY A 149 -7.65 2.00 4.35
CA GLY A 149 -7.78 0.61 3.94
C GLY A 149 -6.48 0.03 3.38
N SER A 150 -6.23 -1.25 3.61
CA SER A 150 -5.24 -2.04 2.86
C SER A 150 -5.57 -3.53 2.94
N ILE A 151 -5.00 -4.33 2.03
CA ILE A 151 -4.95 -5.78 2.21
C ILE A 151 -4.02 -6.17 3.36
N ASN A 152 -2.96 -5.38 3.60
CA ASN A 152 -1.99 -5.61 4.66
C ASN A 152 -2.32 -4.72 5.88
N PRO A 153 -2.82 -5.31 6.99
CA PRO A 153 -3.22 -4.51 8.15
C PRO A 153 -2.05 -3.83 8.86
N LYS A 154 -0.80 -4.32 8.73
CA LYS A 154 0.38 -3.62 9.27
C LYS A 154 0.66 -2.35 8.49
N ALA A 155 0.54 -2.40 7.17
CA ALA A 155 0.67 -1.22 6.31
C ALA A 155 -0.39 -0.17 6.67
N ALA A 156 -1.66 -0.60 6.80
CA ALA A 156 -2.77 0.27 7.16
C ALA A 156 -2.57 0.97 8.52
N PHE A 157 -2.08 0.25 9.54
CA PHE A 157 -1.76 0.86 10.83
C PHE A 157 -0.65 1.89 10.74
N VAL A 158 0.48 1.55 10.12
CA VAL A 158 1.61 2.50 9.99
C VAL A 158 1.19 3.73 9.19
N ALA A 159 0.49 3.54 8.08
CA ALA A 159 -0.05 4.66 7.31
C ALA A 159 -1.00 5.53 8.15
N SER A 160 -1.83 4.94 9.00
CA SER A 160 -2.74 5.72 9.85
C SER A 160 -2.02 6.63 10.84
N GLU A 161 -0.88 6.21 11.38
CA GLU A 161 -0.05 7.04 12.27
C GLU A 161 0.60 8.19 11.49
N LEU A 162 1.15 7.89 10.30
CA LEU A 162 1.77 8.90 9.43
C LEU A 162 0.75 9.95 8.98
N VAL A 163 -0.44 9.52 8.54
CA VAL A 163 -1.51 10.42 8.11
C VAL A 163 -2.03 11.25 9.27
N ALA A 164 -2.25 10.65 10.45
CA ALA A 164 -2.67 11.41 11.61
C ALA A 164 -1.66 12.51 11.98
N ASN A 165 -0.37 12.19 11.94
CA ASN A 165 0.68 13.17 12.22
C ASN A 165 0.76 14.26 11.15
N ALA A 166 0.61 13.92 9.87
CA ALA A 166 0.59 14.88 8.78
C ALA A 166 -0.58 15.86 8.91
N VAL A 167 -1.79 15.37 9.18
CA VAL A 167 -2.99 16.20 9.38
C VAL A 167 -2.85 17.07 10.62
N SER A 168 -2.37 16.52 11.75
CA SER A 168 -2.15 17.29 12.99
C SER A 168 -1.05 18.35 12.91
N ALA A 169 -0.20 18.32 11.88
CA ALA A 169 0.79 19.37 11.67
C ALA A 169 0.15 20.68 11.21
N THR A 170 -1.03 20.62 10.59
CA THR A 170 -1.73 21.77 10.00
C THR A 170 -3.12 22.02 10.60
N GLU A 171 -3.59 21.13 11.46
CA GLU A 171 -4.94 21.17 12.05
C GLU A 171 -4.89 21.24 13.57
N PRO A 172 -5.88 21.88 14.24
CA PRO A 172 -5.88 22.05 15.69
C PRO A 172 -6.19 20.76 16.46
N VAL A 173 -6.56 19.68 15.77
CA VAL A 173 -6.98 18.41 16.37
C VAL A 173 -6.23 17.24 15.75
N LYS A 174 -6.11 16.16 16.55
CA LYS A 174 -5.64 14.88 16.03
C LYS A 174 -6.81 14.08 15.48
N PRO A 175 -6.78 13.66 14.19
CA PRO A 175 -7.88 12.92 13.63
C PRO A 175 -8.06 11.58 14.32
N PHE A 176 -9.31 11.16 14.45
CA PHE A 176 -9.67 9.79 14.73
C PHE A 176 -9.42 8.92 13.49
N MET A 177 -8.53 7.94 13.63
CA MET A 177 -8.15 7.05 12.54
C MET A 177 -8.90 5.72 12.63
N SER A 178 -9.66 5.42 11.58
CA SER A 178 -10.25 4.09 11.35
C SER A 178 -9.36 3.28 10.42
N VAL A 179 -8.92 2.11 10.86
CA VAL A 179 -8.06 1.21 10.09
C VAL A 179 -8.88 -0.02 9.72
N VAL A 180 -8.97 -0.34 8.44
CA VAL A 180 -9.75 -1.49 7.96
C VAL A 180 -8.96 -2.33 6.96
N ARG A 181 -9.34 -3.60 6.85
CA ARG A 181 -8.89 -4.51 5.80
C ARG A 181 -9.88 -4.49 4.65
N VAL A 182 -9.36 -4.57 3.43
CA VAL A 182 -10.16 -4.68 2.20
C VAL A 182 -9.78 -5.95 1.45
N ASP A 183 -10.63 -6.40 0.53
CA ASP A 183 -10.27 -7.49 -0.38
C ASP A 183 -9.31 -7.03 -1.48
N TYR A 184 -8.65 -7.99 -2.13
CA TYR A 184 -7.62 -7.72 -3.12
C TYR A 184 -8.14 -6.95 -4.34
N ASP A 185 -9.35 -7.26 -4.82
CA ASP A 185 -9.89 -6.62 -6.02
C ASP A 185 -10.39 -5.20 -5.72
N THR A 186 -11.02 -5.00 -4.56
CA THR A 186 -11.34 -3.67 -4.01
C THR A 186 -10.07 -2.83 -3.83
N TRP A 187 -9.02 -3.42 -3.25
CA TRP A 187 -7.75 -2.72 -3.04
C TRP A 187 -7.13 -2.27 -4.37
N LYS A 188 -6.99 -3.15 -5.36
CA LYS A 188 -6.50 -2.78 -6.70
C LYS A 188 -7.34 -1.65 -7.31
N THR A 189 -8.67 -1.76 -7.23
CA THR A 189 -9.58 -0.72 -7.76
C THR A 189 -9.36 0.63 -7.07
N LEU A 190 -9.13 0.64 -5.76
CA LEU A 190 -8.84 1.85 -5.00
C LEU A 190 -7.46 2.43 -5.35
N LEU A 191 -6.44 1.58 -5.52
CA LEU A 191 -5.10 2.03 -5.93
C LEU A 191 -5.13 2.69 -7.31
N GLU A 192 -5.77 2.06 -8.28
CA GLU A 192 -5.93 2.64 -9.62
C GLU A 192 -6.67 3.97 -9.56
N LYS A 193 -7.82 3.99 -8.87
CA LYS A 193 -8.65 5.20 -8.73
C LYS A 193 -7.93 6.36 -8.04
N GLN A 194 -7.14 6.09 -7.01
CA GLN A 194 -6.55 7.14 -6.18
C GLN A 194 -5.14 7.55 -6.63
N PHE A 195 -4.37 6.59 -7.14
CA PHE A 195 -2.94 6.72 -7.41
C PHE A 195 -2.52 6.41 -8.85
N GLY A 196 -3.40 5.82 -9.68
CA GLY A 196 -3.10 5.39 -11.05
C GLY A 196 -2.08 4.24 -11.08
N LEU A 197 -2.30 3.22 -10.24
CA LEU A 197 -1.45 2.04 -10.07
C LEU A 197 -2.23 0.77 -10.43
#